data_AF-A0A2P9FI11-F1
#
_entry.id   AF-A0A2P9FI11-F1
#
_cell.length_a   1.000
_cell.length_b   1.000
_cell.length_c   1.000
_cell.angle_alpha   90.00
_cell.angle_beta   90.00
_cell.angle_gamma   90.00
#
_symmetry.space_group_name_H-M   'P 1'
#
loop_
_entity.id
_entity.type
_entity.pdbx_description
1 polymer ?
#
loop_
_entity_poly.entity_id
_entity_poly.type
_entity_poly.pdbx_seq_one_letter_code
_entity_poly.pdbx_strand_id
1 'polypeptide(L)'
;MNLYTASSPLTAQLGVEESESVAPLFEASLAEFLGGLAVIVVVTVVTWAIRRRRQGVRRYTLLNSTDADGNPVLHVTTRLAGTVIRRDVGRGPERFELTSSPMGDGTYVAEPLDRYL
;
A
#
# COMPACT_ATOMS: atom_id res chain seq x y z
N MET A 1 -74.50 -54.93 -26.16
CA MET A 1 -74.66 -53.47 -26.29
C MET A 1 -73.43 -52.85 -25.62
N ASN A 2 -72.35 -52.69 -26.39
CA ASN A 2 -71.04 -52.25 -25.91
C ASN A 2 -70.95 -50.73 -26.01
N LEU A 3 -70.58 -50.07 -24.91
CA LEU A 3 -70.35 -48.63 -24.85
C LEU A 3 -68.88 -48.33 -25.17
N TYR A 4 -68.70 -47.35 -26.04
CA TYR A 4 -67.43 -46.79 -26.48
C TYR A 4 -66.95 -45.68 -25.52
N THR A 5 -65.63 -45.61 -25.37
CA THR A 5 -64.80 -44.40 -25.17
C THR A 5 -64.80 -43.68 -23.82
N ALA A 6 -63.65 -43.78 -23.13
CA ALA A 6 -63.04 -42.65 -22.44
C ALA A 6 -61.50 -42.85 -22.39
N SER A 7 -60.81 -42.39 -23.44
CA SER A 7 -59.38 -42.08 -23.38
C SER A 7 -59.22 -40.76 -22.63
N SER A 8 -58.44 -40.73 -21.54
CA SER A 8 -57.97 -39.48 -20.93
C SER A 8 -56.52 -39.65 -20.47
N PRO A 9 -55.65 -38.65 -20.74
CA PRO A 9 -54.21 -38.85 -20.84
C PRO A 9 -53.47 -38.78 -19.49
N LEU A 10 -52.39 -39.56 -19.47
CA LEU A 10 -51.33 -39.66 -18.49
C LEU A 10 -50.45 -38.39 -18.50
N THR A 11 -50.81 -37.33 -17.76
CA THR A 11 -49.89 -36.22 -17.41
C THR A 11 -50.43 -35.38 -16.26
N ALA A 12 -50.39 -35.93 -15.04
CA ALA A 12 -50.53 -35.14 -13.81
C ALA A 12 -49.41 -35.56 -12.83
N GLN A 13 -48.19 -35.55 -13.34
CA GLN A 13 -46.95 -35.53 -12.55
C GLN A 13 -46.28 -34.19 -12.86
N LEU A 14 -45.65 -33.59 -11.85
CA LEU A 14 -44.94 -32.29 -11.83
C LEU A 14 -45.82 -31.04 -11.61
N GLY A 15 -46.37 -30.94 -10.40
CA GLY A 15 -46.79 -29.66 -9.81
C GLY A 15 -45.82 -29.25 -8.69
N VAL A 16 -44.68 -28.70 -9.10
CA VAL A 16 -43.87 -27.69 -8.36
C VAL A 16 -43.47 -28.06 -6.93
N GLU A 17 -42.26 -28.63 -6.79
CA GLU A 17 -41.48 -28.48 -5.56
C GLU A 17 -41.29 -26.97 -5.32
N GLU A 18 -41.90 -26.46 -4.26
CA GLU A 18 -41.69 -25.12 -3.75
C GLU A 18 -40.23 -25.05 -3.31
N SER A 19 -39.36 -24.63 -4.24
CA SER A 19 -37.98 -24.29 -3.94
C SER A 19 -38.02 -23.12 -2.96
N GLU A 20 -37.97 -23.43 -1.67
CA GLU A 20 -37.74 -22.47 -0.61
C GLU A 20 -36.49 -21.69 -1.00
N SER A 21 -36.74 -20.49 -1.54
CA SER A 21 -35.73 -19.72 -2.24
C SER A 21 -34.68 -19.34 -1.22
N VAL A 22 -33.53 -20.02 -1.26
CA VAL A 22 -32.34 -19.71 -0.44
C VAL A 22 -31.68 -18.40 -0.89
N ALA A 23 -32.21 -17.77 -1.94
CA ALA A 23 -31.75 -16.50 -2.48
C ALA A 23 -31.57 -15.37 -1.46
N PRO A 24 -32.48 -15.11 -0.48
CA PRO A 24 -32.32 -13.99 0.44
C PRO A 24 -31.20 -14.25 1.47
N LEU A 25 -30.94 -15.51 1.83
CA LEU A 25 -29.80 -15.88 2.68
C LEU A 25 -28.47 -15.72 1.92
N PHE A 26 -28.45 -16.10 0.64
CA PHE A 26 -27.27 -15.97 -0.20
C PHE A 26 -26.91 -14.51 -0.46
N GLU A 27 -27.90 -13.66 -0.78
CA GLU A 27 -27.74 -12.20 -0.98
C GLU A 27 -27.17 -11.50 0.26
N ALA A 28 -27.69 -11.82 1.45
CA ALA A 28 -27.19 -11.27 2.71
C ALA A 28 -25.75 -11.72 2.99
N SER A 29 -25.47 -13.01 2.80
CA SER A 29 -24.12 -13.55 2.99
C SER A 29 -23.11 -12.98 2.01
N LEU A 30 -23.52 -12.74 0.75
CA LEU A 30 -22.68 -12.17 -0.30
C LEU A 30 -22.34 -10.72 0.02
N ALA A 31 -23.30 -9.93 0.49
CA ALA A 31 -23.09 -8.54 0.89
C ALA A 31 -22.09 -8.43 2.06
N GLU A 32 -22.20 -9.29 3.08
CA GLU A 32 -21.26 -9.33 4.20
C GLU A 32 -19.85 -9.77 3.76
N PHE A 33 -19.77 -10.76 2.87
CA PHE A 33 -18.50 -11.24 2.32
C PHE A 33 -17.81 -10.15 1.48
N LEU A 34 -18.58 -9.42 0.65
CA LEU A 34 -18.09 -8.30 -0.15
C LEU A 34 -17.64 -7.13 0.73
N GLY A 35 -18.37 -6.84 1.82
CA GLY A 35 -17.98 -5.85 2.81
C GLY A 35 -16.65 -6.18 3.48
N GLY A 36 -16.49 -7.42 3.98
CA GLY A 36 -15.25 -7.89 4.59
C GLY A 36 -14.07 -7.88 3.61
N LEU A 37 -14.29 -8.33 2.37
CA LEU A 37 -13.27 -8.35 1.34
C LEU A 37 -12.83 -6.94 0.94
N ALA A 38 -13.77 -6.00 0.82
CA ALA A 38 -13.46 -4.60 0.56
C ALA A 38 -12.55 -4.01 1.66
N VAL A 39 -12.83 -4.30 2.94
CA VAL A 39 -11.98 -3.86 4.05
C VAL A 39 -10.57 -4.45 3.94
N ILE A 40 -10.43 -5.75 3.65
CA ILE A 40 -9.13 -6.41 3.49
C ILE A 40 -8.33 -5.77 2.34
N VAL A 41 -8.97 -5.53 1.20
CA VAL A 41 -8.33 -4.88 0.05
C VAL A 41 -7.85 -3.48 0.42
N VAL A 42 -8.70 -2.68 1.08
CA VAL A 42 -8.33 -1.32 1.52
C VAL A 42 -7.15 -1.36 2.50
N VAL A 43 -7.20 -2.21 3.52
CA VAL A 43 -6.11 -2.37 4.50
C VAL A 43 -4.81 -2.78 3.82
N THR A 44 -4.88 -3.71 2.87
CA THR A 44 -3.71 -4.19 2.11
C THR A 44 -3.10 -3.07 1.28
N VAL A 45 -3.93 -2.35 0.52
CA VAL A 45 -3.49 -1.22 -0.32
C VAL A 45 -2.90 -0.09 0.51
N VAL A 46 -3.53 0.27 1.63
CA VAL A 46 -3.04 1.31 2.54
C VAL A 46 -1.70 0.91 3.15
N THR A 47 -1.60 -0.32 3.67
CA THR A 47 -0.35 -0.85 4.25
C THR A 47 0.76 -0.87 3.20
N TRP A 48 0.48 -1.33 1.99
CA TRP A 48 1.44 -1.33 0.89
C TRP A 48 1.87 0.08 0.50
N ALA A 49 0.94 1.03 0.38
CA ALA A 49 1.24 2.42 0.05
C ALA A 49 2.13 3.09 1.11
N ILE A 50 1.84 2.86 2.41
CA ILE A 50 2.66 3.36 3.52
C ILE A 50 4.06 2.73 3.45
N ARG A 51 4.16 1.42 3.23
CA ARG A 51 5.44 0.71 3.14
C ARG A 51 6.27 1.20 1.95
N ARG A 52 5.65 1.39 0.79
CA ARG A 52 6.30 1.92 -0.42
C ARG A 52 6.84 3.33 -0.19
N ARG A 53 6.11 4.18 0.52
CA ARG A 53 6.61 5.51 0.91
C ARG A 53 7.81 5.43 1.85
N ARG A 54 7.81 4.48 2.80
CA ARG A 54 8.93 4.30 3.75
C ARG A 54 10.18 3.71 3.08
N GLN A 55 10.05 2.84 2.08
CA GLN A 55 11.19 2.27 1.35
C GLN A 55 12.02 3.30 0.57
N GLY A 56 11.42 4.47 0.26
CA GLY A 56 12.14 5.56 -0.37
C GLY A 56 12.89 6.47 0.59
N VAL A 57 12.59 6.42 1.90
CA VAL A 57 13.18 7.33 2.88
C VAL A 57 14.60 6.88 3.22
N ARG A 58 15.58 7.71 2.88
CA ARG A 58 16.98 7.52 3.19
C ARG A 58 17.43 8.57 4.20
N ARG A 59 18.32 8.15 5.10
CA ARG A 59 18.98 9.01 6.08
C ARG A 59 20.39 9.28 5.59
N TYR A 60 20.78 10.53 5.55
CA TYR A 60 22.08 10.97 5.13
C TYR A 60 22.78 11.73 6.26
N THR A 61 24.06 11.45 6.46
CA THR A 61 24.93 12.22 7.35
C THR A 61 25.63 13.28 6.53
N LEU A 62 25.41 14.54 6.90
CA LEU A 62 26.04 15.70 6.27
C LEU A 62 27.48 15.78 6.73
N LEU A 63 28.42 15.40 5.86
CA LEU A 63 29.82 15.34 6.24
C LEU A 63 30.38 16.72 6.57
N ASN A 64 31.25 16.74 7.57
CA ASN A 64 31.90 17.93 8.10
C ASN A 64 30.91 19.03 8.55
N SER A 65 29.69 18.61 8.89
CA SER A 65 28.65 19.41 9.49
C SER A 65 28.28 18.80 10.83
N THR A 66 28.36 19.62 11.87
CA THR A 66 27.94 19.26 13.22
C THR A 66 26.92 20.26 13.73
N ASP A 67 26.00 19.80 14.56
CA ASP A 67 25.09 20.67 15.29
C ASP A 67 25.83 21.46 16.39
N ALA A 68 25.07 22.26 17.16
CA ALA A 68 25.61 23.05 18.25
C ALA A 68 26.24 22.20 19.37
N ASP A 69 25.80 20.94 19.50
CA ASP A 69 26.27 20.00 20.50
C ASP A 69 27.46 19.15 20.00
N GLY A 70 27.88 19.36 18.74
CA GLY A 70 28.99 18.64 18.11
C GLY A 70 28.60 17.31 17.46
N ASN A 71 27.31 16.96 17.40
CA ASN A 71 26.86 15.73 16.74
C ASN A 71 26.76 15.92 15.23
N PRO A 72 27.00 14.87 14.42
CA PRO A 72 26.84 14.94 12.98
C PRO A 72 25.40 15.29 12.60
N VAL A 73 25.23 16.23 11.65
CA VAL A 73 23.90 16.65 11.22
C VAL A 73 23.31 15.59 10.28
N LEU A 74 22.07 15.18 10.58
CA LEU A 74 21.32 14.21 9.77
C LEU A 74 20.31 14.91 8.84
N HIS A 75 20.17 14.36 7.64
CA HIS A 75 19.15 14.74 6.67
C HIS A 75 18.34 13.54 6.23
N VAL A 76 17.02 13.61 6.37
CA VAL A 76 16.11 12.52 5.99
C VAL A 76 15.35 12.95 4.75
N THR A 77 15.43 12.17 3.69
CA THR A 77 14.81 12.53 2.41
C THR A 77 14.49 11.30 1.57
N THR A 78 13.55 11.46 0.63
CA THR A 78 13.24 10.45 -0.39
C THR A 78 14.03 10.65 -1.68
N ARG A 79 14.87 11.69 -1.73
CA ARG A 79 15.72 11.98 -2.89
C ARG A 79 16.83 10.94 -3.04
N LEU A 80 17.12 10.61 -4.29
CA LEU A 80 18.15 9.65 -4.66
C LEU A 80 19.55 10.27 -4.58
N ALA A 81 20.56 9.42 -4.55
CA ALA A 81 21.95 9.83 -4.71
C ALA A 81 22.17 10.57 -6.05
N GLY A 82 23.18 11.45 -6.09
CA GLY A 82 23.43 12.42 -7.18
C GLY A 82 22.55 13.67 -7.11
N THR A 83 21.68 13.79 -6.10
CA THR A 83 20.87 15.00 -5.89
C THR A 83 21.61 15.97 -4.97
N VAL A 84 21.67 17.23 -5.37
CA VAL A 84 22.17 18.31 -4.52
C VAL A 84 21.04 18.89 -3.67
N ILE A 85 21.30 19.05 -2.38
CA ILE A 85 20.41 19.71 -1.42
C ILE A 85 21.09 20.94 -0.83
N ARG A 86 20.29 21.88 -0.33
CA ARG A 86 20.79 23.02 0.46
C ARG A 86 20.27 22.89 1.88
N ARG A 87 21.15 23.03 2.86
CA ARG A 87 20.82 22.88 4.27
C ARG A 87 21.55 23.94 5.08
N ASP A 88 20.81 24.58 5.98
CA ASP A 88 21.44 25.39 7.02
C ASP A 88 21.96 24.45 8.12
N VAL A 89 23.25 24.58 8.40
CA VAL A 89 24.01 23.73 9.33
C VAL A 89 24.69 24.55 10.43
N GLY A 90 24.13 25.71 10.77
CA GLY A 90 24.60 26.55 11.88
C GLY A 90 25.76 27.48 11.53
N ARG A 91 26.37 27.32 10.35
CA ARG A 91 27.36 28.25 9.77
C ARG A 91 26.81 29.01 8.56
N GLY A 92 25.50 28.87 8.31
CA GLY A 92 24.81 29.35 7.13
C GLY A 92 24.39 28.22 6.18
N PRO A 93 23.76 28.58 5.06
CA PRO A 93 23.30 27.61 4.07
C PRO A 93 24.46 27.01 3.29
N GLU A 94 24.69 25.71 3.46
CA GLU A 94 25.69 24.92 2.71
C GLU A 94 24.97 23.97 1.74
N ARG A 95 25.63 23.65 0.62
CA ARG A 95 25.17 22.66 -0.36
C ARG A 95 25.84 21.32 -0.14
N PHE A 96 25.06 20.26 -0.27
CA PHE A 96 25.52 18.89 -0.13
C PHE A 96 25.03 18.01 -1.27
N GLU A 97 25.90 17.17 -1.78
CA GLU A 97 25.54 16.10 -2.70
C GLU A 97 25.19 14.83 -1.93
N LEU A 98 23.99 14.31 -2.13
CA LEU A 98 23.59 13.02 -1.59
C LEU A 98 24.33 11.91 -2.35
N THR A 99 25.07 11.04 -1.65
CA THR A 99 25.82 9.96 -2.32
C THR A 99 25.23 8.59 -2.00
N SER A 100 25.62 7.58 -2.77
CA SER A 100 25.27 6.18 -2.49
C SER A 100 26.25 5.51 -1.53
N SER A 101 27.19 6.26 -0.95
CA SER A 101 28.21 5.71 -0.05
C SER A 101 27.59 5.44 1.33
N PRO A 102 27.56 4.18 1.79
CA PRO A 102 27.03 3.85 3.11
C PRO A 102 28.03 4.22 4.20
N MET A 103 27.50 4.63 5.35
CA MET A 103 28.23 4.89 6.58
C MET A 103 27.99 3.72 7.56
N GLY A 104 28.93 3.46 8.46
CA GLY A 104 28.88 2.30 9.37
C GLY A 104 27.67 2.29 10.32
N ASP A 105 26.98 3.41 10.48
CA ASP A 105 25.79 3.62 11.30
C ASP A 105 24.46 3.35 10.55
N GLY A 106 24.53 2.89 9.29
CA GLY A 106 23.37 2.63 8.45
C GLY A 106 22.78 3.87 7.77
N THR A 107 23.46 5.02 7.86
CA THR A 107 23.16 6.20 7.06
C THR A 107 23.95 6.20 5.75
N TYR A 108 23.62 7.10 4.84
CA TYR A 108 24.40 7.38 3.64
C TYR A 108 25.17 8.69 3.80
N VAL A 109 26.22 8.88 3.02
CA VAL A 109 27.00 10.11 3.05
C VAL A 109 26.31 11.22 2.25
N ALA A 110 26.37 12.45 2.75
CA ALA A 110 26.14 13.65 1.98
C ALA A 110 27.40 14.54 1.99
N GLU A 111 28.02 14.74 0.83
CA GLU A 111 29.31 15.43 0.71
C GLU A 111 29.11 16.94 0.51
N PRO A 112 29.86 17.81 1.21
CA PRO A 112 29.78 19.26 1.01
C PRO A 112 30.37 19.68 -0.34
N LEU A 113 29.64 20.52 -1.09
CA LEU A 113 30.08 21.00 -2.41
C LEU A 113 30.84 22.33 -2.35
N ASP A 114 30.50 23.19 -1.40
CA ASP A 114 30.98 24.59 -1.37
C ASP A 114 32.39 24.74 -0.75
N ARG A 115 33.12 23.64 -0.52
CA ARG A 115 34.38 23.61 0.25
C ARG A 115 35.68 23.49 -0.57
N TYR A 116 35.61 23.55 -1.90
CA TYR A 116 36.78 23.53 -2.79
C TYR A 116 37.30 24.94 -3.17
N LEU A 117 37.18 25.94 -2.29
CA LEU A 117 37.75 27.27 -2.49
C LEU A 117 38.82 27.57 -1.44
#